data_AF-R4YLR7-F1
#
_entry.id   AF-R4YLR7-F1
#
_cell.length_a   1.000
_cell.length_b   1.000
_cell.length_c   1.000
_cell.angle_alpha   90.00
_cell.angle_beta   90.00
_cell.angle_gamma   90.00
#
_symmetry.space_group_name_H-M   'P 1'
#
loop_
_entity.id
_entity.type
_entity.pdbx_description
1 polymer ?
#
loop_
_entity_poly.entity_id
_entity_poly.type
_entity_poly.pdbx_seq_one_letter_code
_entity_poly.pdbx_strand_id
1 'polypeptide(L)'
;MDPIITLIVIAIIAVAAYSLIKHYSKEKTKDAVVEVAKPSPTQDLLALNLVIRKAAIGTTLTVRCESIIDKLIILFPKIEKHECASGEFAWTVNRIASEYLPNKCIMPFIKLDTSARDGALDEFVNNIQTLEQELLDIEALLSKHDKKEFDNKSLFLKAKFNAEGKA
;
A
#
# COMPACT_ATOMS: atom_id res chain seq x y z
N MET A 1 57.14 -23.24 -27.32
CA MET A 1 56.49 -21.91 -27.40
C MET A 1 57.38 -20.92 -26.69
N ASP A 2 57.89 -19.91 -27.40
CA ASP A 2 58.85 -18.95 -26.84
C ASP A 2 58.25 -18.16 -25.67
N PRO A 3 58.99 -17.99 -24.56
CA PRO A 3 58.49 -17.32 -23.35
C PRO A 3 58.09 -15.85 -23.60
N ILE A 4 58.60 -15.25 -24.67
CA ILE A 4 58.28 -13.89 -25.12
C ILE A 4 56.86 -13.84 -25.72
N ILE A 5 56.46 -14.87 -26.47
CA ILE A 5 55.13 -14.93 -27.10
C ILE A 5 54.04 -15.10 -26.03
N THR A 6 54.29 -15.90 -24.99
CA THR A 6 53.35 -16.07 -23.87
C THR A 6 53.14 -14.78 -23.07
N LEU A 7 54.19 -13.98 -22.85
CA LEU A 7 54.07 -12.68 -22.17
C LEU A 7 53.23 -11.67 -22.97
N ILE A 8 53.40 -11.64 -24.30
CA ILE A 8 52.64 -10.76 -25.19
C ILE A 8 51.15 -11.14 -25.17
N VAL A 9 50.83 -12.44 -25.20
CA VAL A 9 49.43 -12.90 -25.18
C VAL A 9 48.73 -12.56 -23.86
N ILE A 10 49.41 -12.69 -22.72
CA ILE A 10 48.85 -12.31 -21.40
C ILE A 10 48.60 -10.80 -21.32
N ALA A 11 49.51 -9.98 -21.86
CA ALA A 11 49.34 -8.53 -21.89
C ALA A 11 48.12 -8.11 -22.73
N ILE A 12 47.90 -8.76 -23.88
CA ILE A 12 46.73 -8.48 -24.75
C ILE A 12 45.42 -8.86 -24.04
N ILE A 13 45.38 -10.01 -23.36
CA ILE A 13 44.18 -10.45 -22.61
C ILE A 13 43.89 -9.49 -21.46
N ALA A 14 44.92 -9.01 -20.74
CA ALA A 14 44.74 -8.07 -19.64
C ALA A 14 44.21 -6.70 -20.12
N VAL A 15 44.69 -6.20 -21.28
CA VAL A 15 44.21 -4.96 -21.88
C VAL A 15 42.77 -5.12 -22.39
N ALA A 16 42.44 -6.25 -23.00
CA ALA A 16 41.07 -6.55 -23.45
C ALA A 16 40.10 -6.66 -22.27
N ALA A 17 40.50 -7.34 -21.19
CA ALA A 17 39.72 -7.43 -19.96
C ALA A 17 39.52 -6.06 -19.29
N TYR A 18 40.58 -5.24 -19.23
CA TYR A 18 40.49 -3.88 -18.69
C TYR A 18 39.60 -2.96 -19.53
N SER A 19 39.68 -3.06 -20.86
CA SER A 19 38.82 -2.31 -21.79
C SER A 19 37.35 -2.73 -21.67
N LEU A 20 37.08 -4.03 -21.56
CA LEU A 20 35.73 -4.56 -21.32
C LEU A 20 35.16 -4.10 -19.97
N ILE A 21 35.92 -4.17 -18.88
CA ILE A 21 35.50 -3.70 -17.56
C ILE A 21 35.27 -2.19 -17.56
N LYS A 22 36.13 -1.41 -18.24
CA LYS A 22 35.96 0.05 -18.36
C LYS A 22 34.73 0.42 -19.20
N HIS A 23 34.44 -0.30 -20.27
CA HIS A 23 33.21 -0.11 -21.06
C HIS A 23 31.96 -0.53 -20.28
N TYR A 24 32.00 -1.64 -19.55
CA TYR A 24 30.89 -2.11 -18.70
C TYR A 24 30.62 -1.16 -17.51
N SER A 25 31.67 -0.59 -16.92
CA SER A 25 31.54 0.39 -15.83
C SER A 25 31.10 1.76 -16.32
N LYS A 26 31.33 2.11 -17.60
CA LYS A 26 30.85 3.39 -18.18
C LYS A 26 29.37 3.35 -18.57
N GLU A 27 28.79 2.15 -18.78
CA GLU A 27 27.35 1.98 -18.98
C GLU A 27 26.56 1.84 -17.67
N LYS A 28 27.22 1.54 -16.55
CA LYS A 28 26.63 1.58 -15.19
C LYS A 28 26.62 2.97 -14.54
N THR A 29 26.49 4.03 -15.35
CA THR A 29 26.13 5.37 -14.86
C THR A 29 25.12 6.02 -15.81
N LYS A 30 24.09 5.25 -16.15
CA LYS A 30 22.74 5.78 -16.05
C LYS A 30 22.10 4.94 -14.96
N ASP A 31 22.01 5.50 -13.76
CA ASP A 31 20.92 5.11 -12.88
C ASP A 31 19.66 5.31 -13.71
N ALA A 32 19.19 4.23 -14.34
CA ALA A 32 17.78 4.06 -14.51
C ALA A 32 17.28 4.14 -13.07
N VAL A 33 16.75 5.32 -12.73
CA VAL A 33 15.77 5.43 -11.67
C VAL A 33 14.73 4.41 -12.08
N VAL A 34 14.89 3.18 -11.58
CA VAL A 34 13.77 2.32 -11.32
C VAL A 34 12.97 3.19 -10.39
N GLU A 35 12.02 3.91 -10.95
CA GLU A 35 10.85 4.34 -10.21
C GLU A 35 10.38 3.03 -9.59
N VAL A 36 10.81 2.79 -8.35
CA VAL A 36 10.19 1.84 -7.48
C VAL A 36 8.79 2.40 -7.45
N ALA A 37 7.91 1.82 -8.29
CA ALA A 37 6.54 2.24 -8.42
C ALA A 37 6.04 2.35 -6.99
N LYS A 38 5.81 3.59 -6.56
CA LYS A 38 5.42 3.88 -5.19
C LYS A 38 4.30 2.90 -4.87
N PRO A 39 4.41 2.07 -3.82
CA PRO A 39 3.45 1.00 -3.56
C PRO A 39 2.07 1.63 -3.65
N SER A 40 1.33 1.22 -4.68
CA SER A 40 0.04 1.85 -4.93
C SER A 40 -0.85 1.36 -3.81
N PRO A 41 -1.56 2.23 -3.07
CA PRO A 41 -2.52 1.81 -2.06
C PRO A 41 -3.49 0.74 -2.58
N THR A 42 -3.76 0.73 -3.89
CA THR A 42 -4.57 -0.30 -4.55
C THR A 42 -3.91 -1.69 -4.62
N GLN A 43 -2.58 -1.78 -4.76
CA GLN A 43 -1.85 -3.05 -4.76
C GLN A 43 -1.84 -3.68 -3.37
N ASP A 44 -1.66 -2.87 -2.33
CA ASP A 44 -1.69 -3.33 -0.94
C ASP A 44 -3.10 -3.83 -0.55
N LEU A 45 -4.14 -3.10 -0.99
CA LEU A 45 -5.52 -3.53 -0.81
C LEU A 45 -5.86 -4.83 -1.57
N LEU A 46 -5.32 -5.02 -2.78
CA LEU A 46 -5.50 -6.26 -3.51
C LEU A 46 -4.82 -7.44 -2.81
N ALA A 47 -3.61 -7.22 -2.29
CA ALA A 47 -2.91 -8.23 -1.49
C ALA A 47 -3.71 -8.58 -0.22
N LEU A 48 -4.30 -7.58 0.45
CA LEU A 48 -5.19 -7.79 1.59
C LEU A 48 -6.43 -8.61 1.23
N ASN A 49 -7.05 -8.34 0.07
CA ASN A 49 -8.19 -9.13 -0.41
C ASN A 49 -7.83 -10.61 -0.56
N LEU A 50 -6.67 -10.92 -1.14
CA LEU A 50 -6.18 -12.30 -1.25
C LEU A 50 -5.99 -12.96 0.12
N VAL A 51 -5.50 -12.20 1.13
CA VAL A 51 -5.37 -12.71 2.50
C VAL A 51 -6.74 -13.02 3.12
N ILE A 52 -7.73 -12.12 2.95
CA ILE A 52 -9.10 -12.34 3.45
C ILE A 52 -9.71 -13.60 2.85
N ARG A 53 -9.58 -13.79 1.52
CA ARG A 53 -10.09 -14.99 0.83
C ARG A 53 -9.44 -16.27 1.36
N LYS A 54 -8.13 -16.23 1.62
CA LYS A 54 -7.38 -17.37 2.17
C LYS A 54 -7.73 -17.68 3.62
N ALA A 55 -8.14 -16.68 4.39
CA ALA A 55 -8.46 -16.83 5.82
C ALA A 55 -9.76 -17.59 6.08
N ALA A 56 -10.61 -17.75 5.05
CA ALA A 56 -11.86 -18.50 5.11
C ALA A 56 -12.77 -18.10 6.30
N ILE A 57 -12.88 -16.80 6.59
CA ILE A 57 -13.66 -16.23 7.71
C ILE A 57 -15.18 -16.25 7.50
N GLY A 58 -15.67 -17.06 6.55
CA GLY A 58 -17.08 -17.10 6.16
C GLY A 58 -17.44 -16.07 5.08
N THR A 59 -18.32 -16.49 4.16
CA THR A 59 -18.65 -15.75 2.94
C THR A 59 -19.17 -14.34 3.20
N THR A 60 -20.02 -14.15 4.21
CA THR A 60 -20.60 -12.83 4.53
C THR A 60 -19.53 -11.82 4.95
N LEU A 61 -18.59 -12.21 5.80
CA LEU A 61 -17.53 -11.32 6.27
C LEU A 61 -16.52 -11.02 5.16
N THR A 62 -16.18 -12.03 4.36
CA THR A 62 -15.34 -11.86 3.17
C THR A 62 -15.94 -10.82 2.23
N VAL A 63 -17.22 -10.95 1.85
CA VAL A 63 -17.89 -10.01 0.95
C VAL A 63 -17.93 -8.59 1.53
N ARG A 64 -18.15 -8.42 2.84
CA ARG A 64 -18.12 -7.11 3.47
C ARG A 64 -16.74 -6.46 3.41
N CYS A 65 -15.68 -7.21 3.68
CA CYS A 65 -14.32 -6.70 3.58
C CYS A 65 -13.95 -6.33 2.14
N GLU A 66 -14.38 -7.14 1.16
CA GLU A 66 -14.20 -6.85 -0.27
C GLU A 66 -14.92 -5.57 -0.68
N SER A 67 -16.17 -5.36 -0.23
CA SER A 67 -16.92 -4.13 -0.48
C SER A 67 -16.17 -2.87 0.01
N ILE A 68 -15.54 -2.93 1.18
CA ILE A 68 -14.72 -1.83 1.71
C ILE A 68 -13.49 -1.58 0.82
N ILE A 69 -12.80 -2.65 0.42
CA ILE A 69 -11.64 -2.56 -0.47
C ILE A 69 -12.05 -1.93 -1.82
N ASP A 70 -13.14 -2.39 -2.41
CA ASP A 70 -13.65 -1.89 -3.69
C ASP A 70 -14.04 -0.41 -3.58
N LYS A 71 -14.72 -0.02 -2.49
CA LYS A 71 -15.04 1.40 -2.22
C LYS A 71 -13.79 2.26 -2.13
N LEU A 72 -12.75 1.82 -1.42
CA LEU A 72 -11.48 2.55 -1.32
C LEU A 72 -10.82 2.73 -2.70
N ILE A 73 -10.78 1.66 -3.50
CA ILE A 73 -10.22 1.70 -4.87
C ILE A 73 -10.99 2.70 -5.75
N ILE A 74 -12.32 2.78 -5.61
CA ILE A 74 -13.16 3.74 -6.33
C ILE A 74 -12.96 5.18 -5.83
N LEU A 75 -12.72 5.37 -4.52
CA LEU A 75 -12.60 6.69 -3.91
C LEU A 75 -11.25 7.36 -4.18
N PHE A 76 -10.13 6.63 -4.20
CA PHE A 76 -8.81 7.21 -4.44
C PHE A 76 -8.72 8.12 -5.67
N PRO A 77 -9.10 7.68 -6.88
CA PRO A 77 -9.01 8.54 -8.06
C PRO A 77 -9.96 9.74 -7.98
N LYS A 78 -11.09 9.64 -7.25
CA LYS A 78 -11.99 10.77 -7.02
C LYS A 78 -11.34 11.80 -6.11
N ILE A 79 -10.70 11.37 -5.02
CA ILE A 79 -10.02 12.24 -4.06
C ILE A 79 -8.81 12.93 -4.68
N GLU A 80 -7.96 12.19 -5.41
CA GLU A 80 -6.76 12.72 -6.04
C GLU A 80 -7.06 13.80 -7.08
N LYS A 81 -8.17 13.66 -7.81
CA LYS A 81 -8.60 14.62 -8.83
C LYS A 81 -9.42 15.77 -8.26
N HIS A 82 -9.82 15.71 -6.99
CA HIS A 82 -10.70 16.71 -6.38
C HIS A 82 -9.88 17.86 -5.79
N GLU A 83 -10.08 19.08 -6.30
CA GLU A 83 -9.29 20.26 -5.98
C GLU A 83 -9.18 20.51 -4.47
N CYS A 84 -10.30 20.40 -3.75
CA CYS A 84 -10.36 20.66 -2.30
C CYS A 84 -10.01 19.46 -1.42
N ALA A 85 -9.99 18.23 -1.96
CA ALA A 85 -9.77 17.00 -1.18
C ALA A 85 -8.33 16.47 -1.32
N SER A 86 -7.52 17.15 -2.13
CA SER A 86 -6.09 16.87 -2.28
C SER A 86 -5.29 17.19 -1.00
N GLY A 87 -4.10 16.62 -0.86
CA GLY A 87 -3.22 16.87 0.29
C GLY A 87 -3.58 16.04 1.53
N GLU A 88 -3.95 16.69 2.63
CA GLU A 88 -4.11 16.06 3.95
C GLU A 88 -5.27 15.07 4.01
N PHE A 89 -6.39 15.40 3.35
CA PHE A 89 -7.53 14.50 3.26
C PHE A 89 -7.19 13.24 2.49
N ALA A 90 -6.58 13.39 1.30
CA ALA A 90 -6.05 12.28 0.53
C ALA A 90 -5.05 11.44 1.33
N TRP A 91 -4.13 12.07 2.06
CA TRP A 91 -3.16 11.35 2.91
C TRP A 91 -3.86 10.56 4.03
N THR A 92 -4.85 11.15 4.68
CA THR A 92 -5.59 10.50 5.77
C THR A 92 -6.37 9.28 5.27
N VAL A 93 -7.06 9.40 4.12
CA VAL A 93 -7.78 8.28 3.51
C VAL A 93 -6.82 7.18 3.05
N ASN A 94 -5.65 7.54 2.52
CA ASN A 94 -4.62 6.56 2.18
C ASN A 94 -4.15 5.77 3.42
N ARG A 95 -3.96 6.42 4.57
CA ARG A 95 -3.59 5.72 5.82
C ARG A 95 -4.69 4.78 6.33
N ILE A 96 -5.95 5.12 6.11
CA ILE A 96 -7.05 4.19 6.43
C ILE A 96 -6.87 2.87 5.68
N ALA A 97 -6.52 2.94 4.38
CA ALA A 97 -6.34 1.76 3.55
C ALA A 97 -5.02 1.00 3.79
N SER A 98 -3.91 1.71 4.01
CA SER A 98 -2.59 1.10 4.13
C SER A 98 -2.25 0.67 5.55
N GLU A 99 -2.83 1.30 6.58
CA GLU A 99 -2.49 1.05 7.97
C GLU A 99 -3.67 0.54 8.78
N TYR A 100 -4.78 1.29 8.84
CA TYR A 100 -5.87 0.97 9.75
C TYR A 100 -6.62 -0.30 9.34
N LEU A 101 -7.11 -0.36 8.10
CA LEU A 101 -7.89 -1.48 7.59
C LEU A 101 -7.10 -2.81 7.68
N PRO A 102 -5.83 -2.89 7.23
CA PRO A 102 -5.03 -4.10 7.40
C PRO A 102 -4.69 -4.39 8.86
N ASN A 103 -4.06 -3.43 9.57
CA ASN A 103 -3.36 -3.74 10.83
C ASN A 103 -4.25 -3.66 12.07
N LYS A 104 -5.32 -2.86 12.04
CA LYS A 104 -6.21 -2.63 13.19
C LYS A 104 -7.56 -3.32 13.05
N CYS A 105 -7.99 -3.63 11.83
CA CYS A 105 -9.30 -4.24 11.60
C CYS A 105 -9.20 -5.69 11.14
N ILE A 106 -8.65 -5.95 9.95
CA ILE A 106 -8.71 -7.27 9.31
C ILE A 106 -7.70 -8.27 9.90
N MET A 107 -6.42 -7.91 9.95
CA MET A 107 -5.38 -8.86 10.36
C MET A 107 -5.49 -9.32 11.82
N PRO A 108 -5.87 -8.47 12.80
CA PRO A 108 -6.10 -8.94 14.16
C PRO A 108 -7.13 -10.05 14.23
N PHE A 109 -8.26 -9.92 13.52
CA PHE A 109 -9.32 -10.93 13.50
C PHE A 109 -8.91 -12.21 12.75
N ILE A 110 -8.30 -12.05 11.56
CA ILE A 110 -7.87 -13.20 10.74
C ILE A 110 -6.80 -14.05 11.44
N LYS A 111 -5.93 -13.44 12.24
CA LYS A 111 -4.86 -14.15 12.95
C LYS A 111 -5.35 -14.95 14.15
N LEU A 112 -6.58 -14.70 14.63
CA LEU A 112 -7.17 -15.49 15.70
C LEU A 112 -7.49 -16.90 15.22
N ASP A 113 -7.42 -17.86 16.15
CA ASP A 113 -7.99 -19.19 15.96
C ASP A 113 -9.52 -19.13 15.96
N THR A 114 -10.17 -20.21 15.50
CA THR A 114 -11.63 -20.27 15.34
C THR A 114 -12.39 -19.91 16.62
N SER A 115 -11.93 -20.36 17.78
CA SER A 115 -12.62 -20.13 19.06
C SER A 115 -12.50 -18.69 19.54
N ALA A 116 -11.34 -18.07 19.33
CA ALA A 116 -11.12 -16.67 19.64
C ALA A 116 -11.85 -15.73 18.66
N ARG A 117 -12.04 -16.16 17.40
CA ARG A 117 -12.83 -15.40 16.41
C ARG A 117 -14.29 -15.25 16.84
N ASP A 118 -14.90 -16.30 17.40
CA ASP A 118 -16.29 -16.23 17.84
C ASP A 118 -16.48 -15.14 18.92
N GLY A 119 -15.53 -15.02 19.85
CA GLY A 119 -15.55 -13.98 20.89
C GLY A 119 -15.23 -12.57 20.39
N ALA A 120 -14.53 -12.44 19.26
CA ALA A 120 -14.14 -11.16 18.64
C ALA A 120 -15.06 -10.76 17.46
N LEU A 121 -16.05 -11.58 17.12
CA LEU A 121 -16.85 -11.42 15.90
C LEU A 121 -17.65 -10.12 15.91
N ASP A 122 -18.34 -9.82 17.02
CA ASP A 122 -19.17 -8.62 17.13
C ASP A 122 -18.32 -7.35 17.05
N GLU A 123 -17.15 -7.35 17.71
CA GLU A 123 -16.21 -6.23 17.64
C GLU A 123 -15.69 -6.04 16.20
N PHE A 124 -15.31 -7.13 15.53
CA PHE A 124 -14.87 -7.07 14.14
C PHE A 124 -15.96 -6.53 13.20
N VAL A 125 -17.19 -7.03 13.33
CA VAL A 125 -18.34 -6.55 12.55
C VAL A 125 -18.59 -5.07 12.79
N ASN A 126 -18.57 -4.62 14.06
CA ASN A 126 -18.74 -3.22 14.41
C ASN A 126 -17.64 -2.32 13.83
N ASN A 127 -16.38 -2.77 13.85
CA ASN A 127 -15.25 -2.05 13.27
C ASN A 127 -15.38 -1.91 11.75
N ILE A 128 -15.73 -3.00 11.06
CA ILE A 128 -15.97 -3.03 9.61
C ILE A 128 -17.14 -2.12 9.23
N GLN A 129 -18.26 -2.20 9.96
CA GLN A 129 -19.44 -1.37 9.70
C GLN A 129 -19.17 0.12 9.96
N THR A 130 -18.42 0.43 11.01
CA THR A 130 -18.00 1.81 11.31
C THR A 130 -17.15 2.36 10.17
N LEU A 131 -16.19 1.59 9.68
CA LEU A 131 -15.35 2.00 8.57
C LEU A 131 -16.16 2.17 7.27
N GLU A 132 -17.10 1.26 6.99
CA GLU A 132 -17.98 1.38 5.83
C GLU A 132 -18.79 2.69 5.86
N GLN A 133 -19.34 3.06 7.02
CA GLN A 133 -20.05 4.32 7.19
C GLN A 133 -19.13 5.53 6.94
N GLU A 134 -17.90 5.50 7.44
CA GLU A 134 -16.95 6.59 7.20
C GLU A 134 -16.61 6.76 5.72
N LEU A 135 -16.50 5.66 4.97
CA LEU A 135 -16.28 5.72 3.53
C LEU A 135 -17.48 6.28 2.77
N LEU A 136 -18.71 5.98 3.20
CA LEU A 136 -19.92 6.59 2.65
C LEU A 136 -19.96 8.10 2.93
N ASP A 137 -19.59 8.52 4.14
CA ASP A 137 -19.51 9.93 4.48
C ASP A 137 -18.44 10.67 3.65
N ILE A 138 -17.28 10.03 3.42
CA ILE A 138 -16.22 10.56 2.54
C ILE A 138 -16.76 10.71 1.10
N GLU A 139 -17.49 9.72 0.60
CA GLU A 139 -18.09 9.79 -0.74
C GLU A 139 -19.12 10.93 -0.85
N ALA A 140 -19.98 11.07 0.16
CA ALA A 140 -20.93 12.17 0.22
C ALA A 140 -20.23 13.54 0.28
N LEU A 141 -19.13 13.62 1.03
CA LEU A 141 -18.33 14.84 1.15
C LEU A 141 -17.65 15.22 -0.17
N LEU A 142 -17.23 14.25 -0.99
CA LEU A 142 -16.67 14.51 -2.32
C LEU A 142 -17.66 15.14 -3.32
N SER A 143 -18.96 15.09 -3.02
CA SER A 143 -19.97 15.83 -3.80
C SER A 143 -20.04 17.31 -3.41
N LYS A 144 -19.29 17.73 -2.39
CA LYS A 144 -19.22 19.11 -1.90
C LYS A 144 -17.85 19.71 -2.20
N HIS A 145 -17.83 21.00 -2.51
CA HIS A 145 -16.59 21.74 -2.78
C HIS A 145 -16.15 22.61 -1.59
N ASP A 146 -16.43 22.18 -0.35
CA ASP A 146 -16.08 22.93 0.86
C ASP A 146 -14.81 22.37 1.52
N LYS A 147 -13.69 23.09 1.33
CA LYS A 147 -12.39 22.76 1.92
C LYS A 147 -12.43 22.64 3.45
N LYS A 148 -13.24 23.45 4.13
CA LYS A 148 -13.33 23.42 5.60
C LYS A 148 -13.96 22.12 6.09
N GLU A 149 -14.93 21.59 5.35
CA GLU A 149 -15.52 20.30 5.68
C GLU A 149 -14.52 19.15 5.46
N PHE A 150 -13.67 19.21 4.42
CA PHE A 150 -12.57 18.25 4.23
C PHE A 150 -11.55 18.30 5.37
N ASP A 151 -11.10 19.50 5.77
CA ASP A 151 -10.15 19.66 6.88
C ASP A 151 -10.73 19.11 8.21
N ASN A 152 -11.99 19.42 8.50
CA ASN A 152 -12.70 18.88 9.67
C ASN A 152 -12.81 17.36 9.61
N LYS A 153 -13.17 16.79 8.45
CA LYS A 153 -13.27 15.34 8.28
C LYS A 153 -11.90 14.67 8.40
N SER A 154 -10.83 15.25 7.87
CA SER A 154 -9.46 14.77 8.07
C SER A 154 -9.09 14.72 9.55
N LEU A 155 -9.35 15.79 10.30
CA LEU A 155 -9.09 15.83 11.74
C LEU A 155 -9.87 14.74 12.48
N PHE A 156 -11.14 14.56 12.14
CA PHE A 156 -11.98 13.53 12.72
C PHE A 156 -11.46 12.12 12.40
N LEU A 157 -11.14 11.83 11.13
CA LEU A 157 -10.61 10.54 10.69
C LEU A 157 -9.26 10.25 11.35
N LYS A 158 -8.39 11.27 11.49
CA LYS A 158 -7.15 11.14 12.28
C LYS A 158 -7.46 10.82 13.74
N ALA A 159 -8.35 11.54 14.40
CA ALA A 159 -8.68 11.23 15.80
C ALA A 159 -9.23 9.80 15.97
N LYS A 160 -10.05 9.35 15.01
CA LYS A 160 -10.71 8.04 15.04
C LYS A 160 -9.78 6.88 14.69
N PHE A 161 -8.88 7.07 13.73
CA PHE A 161 -8.07 5.99 13.14
C PHE A 161 -6.56 6.13 13.36
N ASN A 162 -6.07 7.33 13.71
CA ASN A 162 -4.69 7.63 14.12
C ASN A 162 -4.54 7.82 15.64
N ALA A 163 -5.55 7.52 16.46
CA ALA A 163 -5.32 7.39 17.90
C ALA A 163 -4.14 6.41 18.08
N GLU A 164 -2.99 6.99 18.43
CA GLU A 164 -1.69 6.35 18.34
C GLU A 164 -1.76 5.00 19.01
N GLY A 165 -1.07 4.02 18.42
CA GLY A 165 -0.85 2.75 19.07
C GLY A 165 -0.26 3.00 20.45
N LYS A 166 -1.09 2.99 21.48
CA LYS A 166 -0.63 2.66 22.82
C LYS A 166 -0.30 1.18 22.77
N ALA A 167 1.01 0.96 22.67
CA ALA A 167 1.69 -0.27 23.03
C ALA A 167 1.19 -0.79 24.40
#